data_AF-A0A931ILD1-F1
#
_entry.id   AF-A0A931ILD1-F1
#
_cell.length_a   1.000
_cell.length_b   1.000
_cell.length_c   1.000
_cell.angle_alpha   90.00
_cell.angle_beta   90.00
_cell.angle_gamma   90.00
#
_symmetry.space_group_name_H-M   'P 1'
#
loop_
_entity.id
_entity.type
_entity.pdbx_description
1 polymer ?
#
loop_
_entity_poly.entity_id
_entity_poly.type
_entity_poly.pdbx_seq_one_letter_code
_entity_poly.pdbx_strand_id
1 'polypeptide(L)'
;MSCSTSSSALTCCSEKDYVQDKVCAPWSGTVVATDVLVVTFTNNITQNIVGTGYVQYDVGPADIELDFLDAAGNPINAAPFVISPGTSLAFTYRRFSAVQLTLPAATAGTYQGEFCITTRYPV
;
A
#
# COMPACT_ATOMS: atom_id res chain seq x y z
N MET A 1 -0.03 -10.23 -29.06
CA MET A 1 -0.18 -9.95 -30.51
C MET A 1 0.23 -8.51 -30.75
N SER A 2 1.09 -8.32 -31.74
CA SER A 2 1.90 -7.12 -32.04
C SER A 2 1.08 -5.84 -32.24
N CYS A 3 1.61 -4.70 -31.77
CA CYS A 3 1.19 -3.37 -32.21
C CYS A 3 2.26 -2.86 -33.18
N SER A 4 2.01 -3.03 -34.49
CA SER A 4 2.93 -2.66 -35.56
C SER A 4 2.50 -1.31 -36.15
N THR A 5 3.33 -0.29 -35.97
CA THR A 5 3.58 0.85 -36.87
C THR A 5 2.45 1.26 -37.84
N SER A 6 1.53 2.12 -37.39
CA SER A 6 0.79 3.02 -38.29
C SER A 6 0.46 4.33 -37.58
N SER A 7 0.78 5.45 -38.21
CA SER A 7 0.57 6.83 -37.73
C SER A 7 -0.90 7.29 -37.83
N SER A 8 -1.84 6.36 -37.74
CA SER A 8 -3.29 6.60 -37.86
C SER A 8 -4.00 6.03 -36.64
N ALA A 9 -4.08 6.90 -35.63
CA ALA A 9 -4.93 6.88 -34.46
C ALA A 9 -4.78 5.71 -33.47
N LEU A 10 -4.61 6.08 -32.20
CA LEU A 10 -4.65 5.24 -31.00
C LEU A 10 -6.07 4.65 -30.75
N THR A 11 -6.81 4.27 -31.80
CA THR A 11 -8.24 3.91 -31.78
C THR A 11 -8.55 2.53 -31.20
N CYS A 12 -7.54 1.72 -30.86
CA CYS A 12 -7.75 0.43 -30.20
C CYS A 12 -7.95 0.55 -28.68
N CYS A 13 -7.71 1.73 -28.11
CA CYS A 13 -7.89 2.02 -26.70
C CYS A 13 -8.99 3.07 -26.58
N SER A 14 -10.19 2.64 -26.20
CA SER A 14 -11.22 3.60 -25.78
C SER A 14 -10.63 4.48 -24.67
N GLU A 15 -10.85 5.80 -24.73
CA GLU A 15 -10.57 6.66 -23.59
C GLU A 15 -11.25 6.09 -22.35
N LYS A 16 -10.52 6.08 -21.24
CA LYS A 16 -11.02 5.59 -19.96
C LYS A 16 -10.90 6.72 -18.96
N ASP A 17 -12.02 7.10 -18.40
CA ASP A 17 -12.07 8.03 -17.29
C ASP A 17 -11.57 7.33 -16.04
N TYR A 18 -10.69 8.01 -15.31
CA TYR A 18 -10.13 7.54 -14.07
C TYR A 18 -10.29 8.60 -13.00
N VAL A 19 -10.68 8.17 -11.81
CA VAL A 19 -10.56 9.00 -10.60
C VAL A 19 -9.18 8.74 -10.00
N GLN A 20 -8.56 9.80 -9.48
CA GLN A 20 -7.29 9.75 -8.80
C GLN A 20 -7.39 10.44 -7.44
N ASP A 21 -7.47 9.65 -6.38
CA ASP A 21 -7.62 10.15 -5.02
C ASP A 21 -6.30 10.03 -4.27
N LYS A 22 -5.78 11.14 -3.72
CA LYS A 22 -4.60 11.13 -2.85
C LYS A 22 -5.01 11.33 -1.40
N VAL A 23 -4.62 10.40 -0.54
CA VAL A 23 -4.84 10.46 0.90
C VAL A 23 -3.52 10.22 1.61
N CYS A 24 -3.24 11.07 2.58
CA CYS A 24 -2.10 10.97 3.49
C CYS A 24 -2.62 11.02 4.92
N ALA A 25 -2.17 10.09 5.76
CA ALA A 25 -2.55 10.02 7.15
C ALA A 25 -1.35 9.60 8.01
N PRO A 26 -1.16 10.23 9.18
CA PRO A 26 -0.23 9.71 10.16
C PRO A 26 -0.75 8.37 10.70
N TRP A 27 0.17 7.45 10.99
CA TRP A 27 -0.13 6.20 11.67
C TRP A 27 0.70 6.09 12.95
N SER A 28 0.16 5.42 13.95
CA SER A 28 0.86 5.14 15.19
C SER A 28 0.36 3.83 15.79
N GLY A 29 1.26 3.08 16.41
CA GLY A 29 0.92 1.90 17.20
C GLY A 29 1.82 1.77 18.42
N THR A 30 1.32 1.14 19.47
CA THR A 30 2.09 0.87 20.69
C THR A 30 2.10 -0.63 20.94
N VAL A 31 3.29 -1.21 20.98
CA VAL A 31 3.52 -2.63 21.27
C VAL A 31 3.89 -2.79 22.74
N VAL A 32 3.31 -3.79 23.40
CA VAL A 32 3.66 -4.16 24.78
C VAL A 32 4.17 -5.61 24.86
N ALA A 33 3.42 -6.58 24.33
CA ALA A 33 3.77 -8.00 24.43
C ALA A 33 3.31 -8.88 23.26
N THR A 34 2.53 -8.33 22.33
CA THR A 34 1.99 -9.06 21.16
C THR A 34 2.15 -8.20 19.92
N ASP A 35 2.19 -8.84 18.75
CA ASP A 35 2.23 -8.12 17.49
C ASP A 35 1.00 -7.23 17.38
N VAL A 36 1.19 -6.04 16.83
CA VAL A 36 0.10 -5.09 16.60
C VAL A 36 -0.04 -4.92 15.10
N LEU A 37 -1.24 -5.22 14.60
CA LEU A 37 -1.59 -5.04 13.19
C LEU A 37 -2.24 -3.67 13.01
N VAL A 38 -1.64 -2.84 12.16
CA VAL A 38 -2.15 -1.50 11.82
C VAL A 38 -2.59 -1.52 10.37
N VAL A 39 -3.90 -1.49 10.14
CA VAL A 39 -4.47 -1.37 8.79
C VAL A 39 -4.42 0.10 8.39
N THR A 40 -3.51 0.46 7.50
CA THR A 40 -3.31 1.85 7.05
C THR A 40 -4.24 2.22 5.90
N PHE A 41 -4.73 1.23 5.15
CA PHE A 41 -5.67 1.45 4.06
C PHE A 41 -6.60 0.25 3.87
N THR A 42 -7.86 0.52 3.53
CA THR A 42 -8.84 -0.47 3.10
C THR A 42 -9.53 -0.02 1.82
N ASN A 43 -9.52 -0.87 0.81
CA ASN A 43 -10.22 -0.66 -0.43
C ASN A 43 -11.70 -0.99 -0.26
N ASN A 44 -12.52 0.05 -0.13
CA ASN A 44 -13.98 -0.05 -0.14
C ASN A 44 -14.59 0.20 -1.52
N ILE A 45 -13.76 0.45 -2.53
CA ILE A 45 -14.17 0.57 -3.92
C ILE A 45 -14.21 -0.87 -4.43
N THR A 46 -15.41 -1.42 -4.66
CA THR A 46 -15.64 -2.83 -5.04
C THR A 46 -15.13 -3.19 -6.45
N GLN A 47 -14.06 -2.52 -6.87
CA GLN A 47 -13.39 -2.64 -8.15
C GLN A 47 -11.88 -2.81 -7.94
N ASN A 48 -11.19 -3.20 -9.00
CA ASN A 48 -9.73 -3.28 -8.98
C ASN A 48 -9.11 -1.89 -8.99
N ILE A 49 -8.45 -1.52 -7.89
CA ILE A 49 -7.67 -0.28 -7.79
C ILE A 49 -6.19 -0.54 -8.10
N VAL A 50 -5.51 0.51 -8.56
CA VAL A 50 -4.05 0.62 -8.54
C VAL A 50 -3.69 1.69 -7.52
N GLY A 51 -2.86 1.35 -6.55
CA GLY A 51 -2.41 2.25 -5.48
C GLY A 51 -0.92 2.49 -5.60
N THR A 52 -0.53 3.76 -5.77
CA THR A 52 0.87 4.20 -5.72
C THR A 52 1.06 5.11 -4.53
N GLY A 53 2.10 4.89 -3.73
CA GLY A 53 2.23 5.59 -2.46
C GLY A 53 3.57 5.35 -1.79
N TYR A 54 3.63 5.74 -0.52
CA TYR A 54 4.75 5.43 0.35
C TYR A 54 4.29 5.16 1.77
N VAL A 55 5.11 4.39 2.48
CA VAL A 55 5.08 4.27 3.93
C VAL A 55 6.37 4.91 4.43
N GLN A 56 6.23 5.92 5.28
CA GLN A 56 7.33 6.51 6.02
C GLN A 56 7.26 6.00 7.45
N TYR A 57 8.38 5.53 7.97
CA TYR A 57 8.52 5.10 9.35
C TYR A 57 9.49 6.06 10.05
N ASP A 58 8.93 7.01 10.78
CA ASP A 58 9.69 8.12 11.35
C ASP A 58 10.51 7.68 12.56
N VAL A 59 9.83 7.06 13.52
CA VAL A 59 10.44 6.67 14.80
C VAL A 59 9.81 5.40 15.35
N GLY A 60 10.66 4.52 15.83
CA GLY A 60 10.27 3.41 16.68
C GLY A 60 11.48 2.53 17.01
N PRO A 61 11.28 1.52 17.86
CA PRO A 61 12.38 0.82 18.49
C PRO A 61 12.92 -0.38 17.69
N ALA A 62 12.21 -0.84 16.65
CA ALA A 62 12.58 -1.99 15.83
C ALA A 62 12.05 -1.86 14.39
N ASP A 63 12.50 -2.74 13.49
CA ASP A 63 11.96 -2.85 12.14
C ASP A 63 10.48 -3.26 12.15
N ILE A 64 9.72 -2.82 11.15
CA ILE A 64 8.31 -3.18 10.93
C ILE A 64 8.15 -3.92 9.62
N GLU A 65 7.05 -4.65 9.48
CA GLU A 65 6.71 -5.36 8.26
C GLU A 65 5.51 -4.71 7.57
N LEU A 66 5.56 -4.60 6.24
CA LEU A 66 4.49 -4.10 5.39
C LEU A 66 3.97 -5.20 4.47
N ASP A 67 2.66 -5.41 4.52
CA ASP A 67 1.93 -6.34 3.67
C ASP A 67 0.81 -5.67 2.87
N PHE A 68 0.60 -6.21 1.68
CA PHE A 68 -0.57 -5.92 0.84
C PHE A 68 -1.45 -7.17 0.83
N LEU A 69 -2.69 -7.04 1.28
CA LEU A 69 -3.59 -8.18 1.45
C LEU A 69 -4.60 -8.26 0.30
N ASP A 70 -4.98 -9.48 -0.07
CA ASP A 70 -6.07 -9.74 -1.02
C ASP A 70 -7.45 -9.68 -0.34
N ALA A 71 -8.53 -9.88 -1.09
CA ALA A 71 -9.90 -9.82 -0.55
C ALA A 71 -10.22 -10.91 0.50
N ALA A 72 -9.42 -11.97 0.58
CA ALA A 72 -9.52 -13.02 1.59
C ALA A 72 -8.61 -12.78 2.80
N GLY A 73 -7.83 -11.69 2.80
CA GLY A 73 -6.89 -11.34 3.86
C GLY A 73 -5.53 -12.01 3.74
N ASN A 74 -5.21 -12.64 2.60
CA ASN A 74 -3.90 -13.27 2.41
C ASN A 74 -2.88 -12.26 1.87
N PRO A 75 -1.60 -12.34 2.29
CA PRO A 75 -0.53 -11.56 1.68
C PRO A 75 -0.41 -11.84 0.18
N ILE A 76 -0.33 -10.77 -0.62
CA ILE A 76 -0.12 -10.84 -2.07
C ILE A 76 1.35 -11.18 -2.38
N ASN A 77 2.27 -10.72 -1.53
CA ASN A 77 3.68 -11.00 -1.67
C ASN A 77 4.05 -12.30 -0.92
N ALA A 78 5.08 -12.99 -1.39
CA ALA A 78 5.59 -14.19 -0.73
C ALA A 78 6.24 -13.89 0.64
N ALA A 79 6.71 -12.66 0.84
CA ALA A 79 7.27 -12.17 2.09
C ALA A 79 6.89 -10.69 2.27
N PRO A 80 6.71 -10.23 3.52
CA PRO A 80 6.50 -8.83 3.83
C PRO A 80 7.74 -7.98 3.52
N PHE A 81 7.52 -6.68 3.33
CA PHE A 81 8.62 -5.72 3.23
C PHE A 81 9.04 -5.26 4.61
N VAL A 82 10.32 -5.38 4.91
CA VAL A 82 10.90 -4.86 6.15
C VAL A 82 11.24 -3.38 5.98
N ILE A 83 10.81 -2.56 6.93
CA ILE A 83 11.06 -1.11 6.96
C ILE A 83 11.73 -0.77 8.29
N SER A 84 12.91 -0.17 8.23
CA SER A 84 13.67 0.24 9.41
C SER A 84 13.27 1.64 9.89
N PRO A 85 13.43 1.95 11.20
CA PRO A 85 13.17 3.28 11.73
C PRO A 85 13.96 4.36 10.99
N GLY A 86 13.33 5.50 10.70
CA GLY A 86 13.92 6.62 9.96
C GLY A 86 13.99 6.41 8.45
N THR A 87 13.34 5.38 7.91
CA THR A 87 13.33 5.10 6.46
C THR A 87 11.93 5.23 5.86
N SER A 88 11.87 5.23 4.52
CA SER A 88 10.61 5.19 3.80
C SER A 88 10.68 4.17 2.66
N LEU A 89 9.53 3.61 2.32
CA LEU A 89 9.37 2.65 1.24
C LEU A 89 8.24 3.13 0.32
N ALA A 90 8.60 3.38 -0.94
CA ALA A 90 7.63 3.67 -1.99
C ALA A 90 7.11 2.36 -2.61
N PHE A 91 5.84 2.36 -3.02
CA PHE A 91 5.20 1.18 -3.58
C PHE A 91 4.26 1.51 -4.74
N THR A 92 4.00 0.52 -5.58
CA THR A 92 2.90 0.54 -6.56
C THR A 92 2.30 -0.86 -6.66
N TYR A 93 1.07 -1.00 -6.18
CA TYR A 93 0.35 -2.27 -6.12
C TYR A 93 -0.99 -2.19 -6.83
N ARG A 94 -1.49 -3.35 -7.26
CA ARG A 94 -2.80 -3.49 -7.89
C ARG A 94 -3.54 -4.65 -7.23
N ARG A 95 -4.87 -4.60 -7.25
CA ARG A 95 -5.74 -5.71 -6.79
C ARG A 95 -5.53 -6.12 -5.33
N PHE A 96 -5.21 -5.15 -4.46
CA PHE A 96 -5.19 -5.35 -3.02
C PHE A 96 -6.51 -4.85 -2.40
N SER A 97 -6.88 -5.45 -1.27
CA SER A 97 -8.01 -5.05 -0.44
C SER A 97 -7.57 -4.20 0.73
N ALA A 98 -6.37 -4.42 1.25
CA ALA A 98 -5.85 -3.69 2.40
C ALA A 98 -4.34 -3.53 2.33
N VAL A 99 -3.85 -2.49 3.01
CA VAL A 99 -2.43 -2.31 3.32
C VAL A 99 -2.30 -2.40 4.83
N GLN A 100 -1.41 -3.27 5.31
CA GLN A 100 -1.25 -3.58 6.71
C GLN A 100 0.22 -3.47 7.12
N LEU A 101 0.45 -2.85 8.27
CA LEU A 101 1.73 -2.88 8.97
C LEU A 101 1.65 -3.86 10.14
N THR A 102 2.71 -4.63 10.33
CA THR A 102 2.90 -5.49 11.50
C THR A 102 4.02 -4.89 12.36
N LEU A 103 3.68 -4.55 13.60
CA LEU A 103 4.63 -4.07 14.59
C LEU A 103 5.05 -5.25 15.49
N PRO A 104 6.35 -5.53 15.64
CA PRO A 104 6.81 -6.77 16.26
C PRO A 104 6.69 -6.77 17.78
N ALA A 105 6.12 -7.84 18.35
CA ALA A 105 5.99 -8.11 19.79
C ALA A 105 7.34 -8.10 20.52
N ALA A 106 8.41 -8.47 19.81
CA ALA A 106 9.75 -8.63 20.37
C ALA A 106 10.31 -7.32 20.96
N THR A 107 9.80 -6.17 20.55
CA THR A 107 10.29 -4.87 21.04
C THR A 107 9.12 -3.95 21.39
N ALA A 108 8.87 -3.83 22.69
CA ALA A 108 7.86 -2.91 23.21
C ALA A 108 8.26 -1.45 22.95
N GLY A 109 7.27 -0.62 22.65
CA GLY A 109 7.46 0.80 22.38
C GLY A 109 6.42 1.36 21.44
N THR A 110 6.58 2.64 21.13
CA THR A 110 5.71 3.37 20.20
C THR A 110 6.38 3.44 18.84
N TYR A 111 5.60 3.12 17.81
CA TYR A 111 5.97 3.14 16.40
C TYR A 111 5.11 4.21 15.73
N GLN A 112 5.72 5.10 14.97
CA GLN A 112 5.02 6.22 14.33
C GLN A 112 5.57 6.51 12.94
N GLY A 113 4.69 6.98 12.06
CA GLY A 113 5.08 7.40 10.73
C GLY A 113 3.93 8.01 9.94
N GLU A 114 4.12 8.09 8.63
CA GLU A 114 3.12 8.58 7.68
C GLU A 114 2.83 7.52 6.61
N PHE A 115 1.57 7.41 6.25
CA PHE A 115 1.12 6.60 5.12
C PHE A 115 0.47 7.52 4.09
N CYS A 116 0.93 7.44 2.84
CA CYS A 116 0.33 8.14 1.74
C CYS A 116 0.04 7.18 0.59
N ILE A 117 -1.15 7.30 0.01
CA ILE A 117 -1.55 6.54 -1.16
C ILE A 117 -2.29 7.42 -2.14
N THR A 118 -2.02 7.18 -3.41
CA THR A 118 -2.78 7.70 -4.53
C THR A 118 -3.43 6.53 -5.25
N THR A 119 -4.75 6.39 -5.11
CA THR A 119 -5.52 5.32 -5.76
C THR A 119 -6.02 5.78 -7.11
N ARG A 120 -5.99 4.88 -8.09
CA ARG A 120 -6.54 5.08 -9.44
C ARG A 120 -7.50 3.95 -9.75
N TYR A 121 -8.72 4.30 -10.14
CA TYR A 121 -9.79 3.36 -10.50
C TYR A 121 -10.65 3.91 -11.63
N PRO A 122 -11.18 3.04 -12.53
CA PRO A 122 -12.03 3.48 -13.62
C PRO A 122 -13.39 3.96 -13.08
N VAL A 123 -13.99 4.91 -13.81
CA VAL A 123 -15.39 5.32 -13.61
C VAL A 123 -16.33 4.33 -14.31
#